data_AF-A0A945S9N4-F1
#
_entry.id   AF-A0A945S9N4-F1
#
_cell.length_a   1.000
_cell.length_b   1.000
_cell.length_c   1.000
_cell.angle_alpha   90.00
_cell.angle_beta   90.00
_cell.angle_gamma   90.00
#
_symmetry.space_group_name_H-M   'P 1'
#
loop_
_entity.id
_entity.type
_entity.pdbx_description
1 polymer ?
#
loop_
_entity_poly.entity_id
_entity_poly.type
_entity_poly.pdbx_seq_one_letter_code
_entity_poly.pdbx_strand_id
1 'polypeptide(L)'
;MKDTVPTSEIPKDHSVSLVSLAMLKVNSDLQGRDYIEYLRPFVKHVLVGMRGDPITDASVRDKIEQEFALRIPTQVIHYVLKRFRKSGYFVQEDGIYRLEKNIKDGDLGPRKAQASREIGSVVSAFAEYAEITCGVKLSPDECTTALLAFVSQFSVQCVRTYVSGTALPELPEASARNQFFVHSFVKTASEKDSDLFEHIMVIVKGYMLSNALLCPDLESTQKTFKHLKVFLDTPLILDLLGLHGETDRTTRAQCSCKMRRPFFSRPMAAPGGQPVQL
;
A
#
# COMPACT_ATOMS: atom_id res chain seq x y z
N MET A 1 -32.72 -19.70 -16.86
CA MET A 1 -31.77 -20.05 -15.79
C MET A 1 -30.57 -19.13 -15.93
N LYS A 2 -30.54 -18.06 -15.13
CA LYS A 2 -29.35 -17.23 -14.91
C LYS A 2 -29.24 -17.16 -13.39
N ASP A 3 -28.38 -18.01 -12.85
CA ASP A 3 -28.05 -17.97 -11.43
C ASP A 3 -27.07 -16.81 -11.23
N THR A 4 -27.61 -15.70 -10.76
CA THR A 4 -26.82 -14.59 -10.23
C THR A 4 -26.36 -14.99 -8.84
N VAL A 5 -25.06 -15.31 -8.70
CA VAL A 5 -24.40 -15.52 -7.42
C VAL A 5 -24.54 -14.24 -6.58
N PRO A 6 -25.07 -14.30 -5.34
CA PRO A 6 -25.12 -13.14 -4.48
C PRO A 6 -23.70 -12.82 -4.01
N THR A 7 -23.17 -11.68 -4.45
CA THR A 7 -21.97 -11.10 -3.86
C THR A 7 -22.35 -10.65 -2.46
N SER A 8 -21.88 -11.37 -1.44
CA SER A 8 -22.05 -11.00 -0.05
C SER A 8 -21.31 -9.69 0.21
N GLU A 9 -22.05 -8.58 0.25
CA GLU A 9 -21.54 -7.29 0.69
C GLU A 9 -21.29 -7.35 2.20
N ILE A 10 -20.03 -7.54 2.59
CA ILE A 10 -19.59 -7.36 3.98
C ILE A 10 -19.78 -5.87 4.30
N PRO A 11 -20.42 -5.50 5.43
CA PRO A 11 -20.55 -4.11 5.83
C PRO A 11 -19.16 -3.49 5.95
N LYS A 12 -18.84 -2.54 5.07
CA LYS A 12 -17.55 -1.87 5.06
C LYS A 12 -17.55 -0.82 6.17
N ASP A 13 -16.86 -1.12 7.27
CA ASP A 13 -16.59 -0.11 8.28
C ASP A 13 -15.61 0.93 7.70
N HIS A 14 -16.16 2.08 7.30
CA HIS A 14 -15.39 3.18 6.73
C HIS A 14 -14.38 3.76 7.72
N SER A 15 -14.63 3.63 9.03
CA SER A 15 -13.72 4.12 10.06
C SER A 15 -12.46 3.25 10.13
N VAL A 16 -12.64 1.93 10.10
CA VAL A 16 -11.53 0.95 10.00
C VAL A 16 -10.74 1.14 8.71
N SER A 17 -11.43 1.50 7.63
CA SER A 17 -10.79 1.80 6.35
C SER A 17 -9.83 2.99 6.46
N LEU A 18 -10.29 4.13 6.98
CA LEU A 18 -9.43 5.31 7.19
C LEU A 18 -8.24 5.00 8.12
N VAL A 19 -8.47 4.25 9.20
CA VAL A 19 -7.41 3.83 10.13
C VAL A 19 -6.35 3.00 9.42
N SER A 20 -6.77 2.07 8.59
CA SER A 20 -5.86 1.21 7.84
C SER A 20 -5.06 1.99 6.79
N LEU A 21 -5.64 3.00 6.16
CA LEU A 21 -4.92 3.92 5.26
C LEU A 21 -3.84 4.72 6.01
N ALA A 22 -4.18 5.31 7.16
CA ALA A 22 -3.20 6.03 7.98
C ALA A 22 -2.08 5.09 8.45
N MET A 23 -2.40 3.88 8.89
CA MET A 23 -1.42 2.87 9.27
C MET A 23 -0.51 2.45 8.12
N LEU A 24 -1.04 2.33 6.89
CA LEU A 24 -0.23 2.04 5.70
C LEU A 24 0.81 3.13 5.46
N LYS A 25 0.42 4.40 5.54
CA LYS A 25 1.34 5.55 5.42
C LYS A 25 2.39 5.54 6.53
N VAL A 26 1.98 5.40 7.79
CA VAL A 26 2.94 5.38 8.92
C VAL A 26 3.95 4.24 8.78
N ASN A 27 3.53 3.10 8.23
CA ASN A 27 4.41 1.98 7.98
C ASN A 27 5.33 2.19 6.76
N SER A 28 4.93 2.98 5.76
CA SER A 28 5.80 3.29 4.61
C SER A 28 6.95 4.22 4.96
N ASP A 29 6.77 5.10 5.94
CA ASP A 29 7.79 6.05 6.38
C ASP A 29 8.94 5.37 7.14
N LEU A 30 8.78 4.10 7.53
CA LEU A 30 9.86 3.28 8.06
C LEU A 30 10.88 2.96 6.94
N GLN A 31 11.97 3.72 6.90
CA GLN A 31 12.98 3.71 5.84
C GLN A 31 13.36 2.35 5.23
N GLY A 32 13.62 2.37 3.91
CA GLY A 32 14.48 1.40 3.22
C GLY A 32 13.81 0.08 2.82
N ARG A 33 12.48 0.03 2.70
CA ARG A 33 11.79 -1.22 2.38
C ARG A 33 11.01 -1.16 1.07
N ASP A 34 11.01 -2.31 0.40
CA ASP A 34 10.19 -2.61 -0.77
C ASP A 34 8.70 -2.38 -0.45
N TYR A 35 7.88 -1.95 -1.42
CA TYR A 35 6.47 -1.61 -1.21
C TYR A 35 5.67 -2.79 -0.61
N ILE A 36 6.04 -4.02 -0.96
CA ILE A 36 5.46 -5.26 -0.40
C ILE A 36 5.74 -5.40 1.11
N GLU A 37 6.84 -4.83 1.62
CA GLU A 37 7.17 -4.89 3.04
C GLU A 37 6.27 -4.02 3.91
N TYR A 38 5.54 -3.05 3.34
CA TYR A 38 4.56 -2.26 4.10
C TYR A 38 3.39 -3.11 4.60
N LEU A 39 3.09 -4.21 3.91
CA LEU A 39 2.07 -5.18 4.30
C LEU A 39 2.56 -6.16 5.36
N ARG A 40 3.88 -6.25 5.58
CA ARG A 40 4.47 -7.22 6.50
C ARG A 40 3.92 -7.08 7.93
N PRO A 41 3.78 -5.88 8.53
CA PRO A 41 3.22 -5.75 9.87
C PRO A 41 1.78 -6.26 9.99
N PHE A 42 0.94 -6.00 8.97
CA PHE A 42 -0.45 -6.47 8.91
C PHE A 42 -0.53 -7.99 8.82
N VAL A 43 0.21 -8.58 7.88
CA VAL A 43 0.30 -10.04 7.74
C VAL A 43 0.84 -10.68 9.02
N LYS A 44 1.86 -10.08 9.64
CA LYS A 44 2.42 -10.56 10.91
C LYS A 44 1.39 -10.61 12.03
N HIS A 45 0.56 -9.56 12.17
CA HIS A 45 -0.47 -9.49 13.21
C HIS A 45 -1.53 -10.58 13.01
N VAL A 46 -2.04 -10.72 11.78
CA VAL A 46 -3.01 -11.76 11.42
C VAL A 46 -2.45 -13.17 11.66
N LEU A 47 -1.19 -13.40 11.31
CA LEU A 47 -0.52 -14.69 11.57
C LEU A 47 -0.43 -15.01 13.07
N VAL A 48 -0.22 -14.01 13.93
CA VAL A 48 -0.24 -14.21 15.38
C VAL A 48 -1.64 -14.64 15.87
N GLY A 49 -2.70 -14.09 15.26
CA GLY A 49 -4.09 -14.49 15.53
C GLY A 49 -4.53 -15.81 14.88
N MET A 50 -3.72 -16.41 14.00
CA MET A 50 -3.98 -17.69 13.31
C MET A 50 -3.16 -18.85 13.89
N ARG A 51 -2.64 -18.72 15.11
CA ARG A 51 -1.83 -19.77 15.73
C ARG A 51 -2.63 -21.06 15.89
N GLY A 52 -2.11 -22.14 15.32
CA GLY A 52 -2.74 -23.46 15.37
C GLY A 52 -3.62 -23.77 14.16
N ASP A 53 -3.98 -22.77 13.36
CA ASP A 53 -4.80 -22.95 12.15
C ASP A 53 -3.93 -23.19 10.90
N PRO A 54 -4.44 -23.90 9.88
CA PRO A 54 -3.79 -23.98 8.58
C PRO A 54 -3.75 -22.59 7.91
N ILE A 55 -2.55 -22.15 7.56
CA ILE A 55 -2.33 -20.84 6.93
C ILE A 55 -2.26 -21.03 5.41
N THR A 56 -3.18 -20.37 4.71
CA THR A 56 -3.26 -20.34 3.25
C THR A 56 -3.28 -18.88 2.79
N ASP A 57 -2.94 -18.64 1.52
CA ASP A 57 -2.97 -17.29 0.96
C ASP A 57 -4.37 -16.66 1.05
N ALA A 58 -5.43 -17.47 0.87
CA ALA A 58 -6.82 -17.04 0.99
C ALA A 58 -7.22 -16.73 2.44
N SER A 59 -6.87 -17.60 3.41
CA SER A 59 -7.24 -17.36 4.81
C SER A 59 -6.55 -16.14 5.40
N VAL A 60 -5.30 -15.84 5.00
CA VAL A 60 -4.61 -14.61 5.39
C VAL A 60 -5.25 -13.38 4.76
N ARG A 61 -5.60 -13.44 3.46
CA ARG A 61 -6.31 -12.36 2.77
C ARG A 61 -7.62 -12.03 3.49
N ASP A 62 -8.44 -13.03 3.74
CA ASP A 62 -9.78 -12.84 4.29
C ASP A 62 -9.72 -12.26 5.70
N LYS A 63 -8.77 -12.71 6.54
CA LYS A 63 -8.57 -12.11 7.86
C LYS A 63 -8.07 -10.66 7.78
N ILE A 64 -7.21 -10.31 6.82
CA ILE A 64 -6.80 -8.91 6.63
C ILE A 64 -7.98 -8.04 6.20
N GLU A 65 -8.83 -8.53 5.30
CA GLU A 65 -10.03 -7.81 4.88
C GLU A 65 -11.01 -7.63 6.04
N GLN A 66 -11.18 -8.64 6.90
CA GLN A 66 -12.02 -8.55 8.09
C GLN A 66 -11.49 -7.58 9.15
N GLU A 67 -10.18 -7.60 9.44
CA GLU A 67 -9.60 -6.80 10.54
C GLU A 67 -9.24 -5.36 10.14
N PHE A 68 -8.95 -5.13 8.86
CA PHE A 68 -8.40 -3.87 8.34
C PHE A 68 -9.20 -3.28 7.16
N ALA A 69 -10.26 -3.95 6.68
CA ALA A 69 -11.01 -3.51 5.49
C ALA A 69 -10.11 -3.28 4.25
N LEU A 70 -8.96 -3.96 4.18
CA LEU A 70 -8.00 -3.88 3.08
C LEU A 70 -8.14 -5.12 2.19
N ARG A 71 -8.68 -4.93 0.98
CA ARG A 71 -8.86 -5.99 0.01
C ARG A 71 -7.57 -6.22 -0.80
N ILE A 72 -6.68 -7.06 -0.28
CA ILE A 72 -5.38 -7.36 -0.89
C ILE A 72 -5.48 -8.48 -1.93
N PRO A 73 -4.92 -8.31 -3.14
CA PRO A 73 -4.85 -9.41 -4.11
C PRO A 73 -4.10 -10.62 -3.53
N THR A 74 -4.64 -11.83 -3.74
CA THR A 74 -4.06 -13.08 -3.21
C THR A 74 -2.61 -13.27 -3.62
N GLN A 75 -2.22 -12.83 -4.82
CA GLN A 75 -0.84 -12.89 -5.32
C GLN A 75 0.11 -12.04 -4.47
N VAL A 76 -0.33 -10.88 -3.99
CA VAL A 76 0.47 -10.01 -3.12
C VAL A 76 0.69 -10.71 -1.76
N ILE A 77 -0.36 -11.32 -1.20
CA ILE A 77 -0.26 -12.13 0.03
C ILE A 77 0.71 -13.30 -0.16
N HIS A 78 0.63 -14.01 -1.29
CA HIS A 78 1.55 -15.09 -1.64
C HIS A 78 3.01 -14.63 -1.61
N TYR A 79 3.31 -13.47 -2.20
CA TYR A 79 4.67 -12.91 -2.17
C TYR A 79 5.14 -12.57 -0.76
N VAL A 80 4.27 -12.01 0.08
CA VAL A 80 4.60 -11.70 1.48
C VAL A 80 4.87 -12.98 2.26
N LEU A 81 4.00 -13.99 2.17
CA LEU A 81 4.16 -15.28 2.85
C LEU A 81 5.43 -16.01 2.40
N LYS A 82 5.75 -15.98 1.11
CA LYS A 82 7.01 -16.52 0.57
C LYS A 82 8.25 -15.84 1.17
N ARG A 83 8.20 -14.55 1.50
CA ARG A 83 9.30 -13.85 2.21
C ARG A 83 9.39 -14.26 3.67
N PHE A 84 8.27 -14.38 4.37
CA PHE A 84 8.25 -14.90 5.74
C PHE A 84 8.80 -16.33 5.84
N ARG A 85 8.54 -17.17 4.82
CA ARG A 85 9.13 -18.51 4.72
C ARG A 85 10.65 -18.45 4.64
N LYS A 86 11.21 -17.56 3.80
CA LYS A 86 12.67 -17.35 3.71
C LYS A 86 13.29 -16.88 5.02
N SER A 87 12.52 -16.20 5.87
CA SER A 87 12.94 -15.78 7.21
C SER A 87 12.85 -16.90 8.27
N GLY A 88 12.41 -18.11 7.90
CA GLY A 88 12.42 -19.29 8.77
C GLY A 88 11.29 -19.34 9.80
N TYR A 89 10.15 -18.69 9.53
CA TYR A 89 8.98 -18.68 10.42
C TYR A 89 7.94 -19.78 10.13
N PHE A 90 8.03 -20.42 8.95
CA PHE A 90 7.03 -21.38 8.47
C PHE A 90 7.64 -22.72 8.10
N VAL A 91 6.90 -23.78 8.39
CA VAL A 91 7.03 -25.10 7.75
C VAL A 91 5.89 -25.21 6.73
N GLN A 92 6.22 -25.70 5.53
CA GLN A 92 5.24 -25.91 4.46
C GLN A 92 5.08 -27.41 4.24
N GLU A 93 3.85 -27.89 4.40
CA GLU A 93 3.44 -29.25 4.05
C GLU A 93 2.24 -29.13 3.11
N ASP A 94 2.32 -29.72 1.92
CA ASP A 94 1.24 -29.78 0.92
C ASP A 94 0.56 -28.43 0.56
N GLY A 95 1.34 -27.35 0.53
CA GLY A 95 0.81 -26.01 0.20
C GLY A 95 0.14 -25.27 1.38
N ILE A 96 0.14 -25.87 2.57
CA ILE A 96 -0.35 -25.28 3.81
C ILE A 96 0.85 -24.84 4.65
N TYR A 97 0.83 -23.59 5.13
CA TYR A 97 1.83 -23.09 6.06
C TYR A 97 1.42 -23.39 7.50
N ARG A 98 2.38 -23.82 8.33
CA ARG A 98 2.24 -23.88 9.78
C ARG A 98 3.31 -23.02 10.45
N LEU A 99 2.92 -22.29 11.48
CA LEU A 99 3.83 -21.47 12.29
C LEU A 99 4.61 -22.38 13.24
N GLU A 100 5.91 -22.52 13.01
CA GLU A 100 6.81 -23.33 13.85
C GLU A 100 7.46 -22.49 14.95
N LYS A 101 7.71 -21.20 14.69
CA LYS A 101 8.29 -20.25 15.64
C LYS A 101 7.27 -19.25 16.15
N ASN A 102 7.43 -18.89 17.42
CA ASN A 102 6.63 -17.88 18.07
C ASN A 102 6.94 -16.51 17.45
N ILE A 103 6.11 -16.07 16.50
CA ILE A 103 6.15 -14.71 15.97
C ILE A 103 5.66 -13.79 17.08
N LYS A 104 6.55 -12.94 17.61
CA LYS A 104 6.13 -11.85 18.52
C LYS A 104 5.20 -10.92 17.76
N ASP A 105 4.07 -10.53 18.34
CA ASP A 105 3.26 -9.48 17.76
C ASP A 105 4.12 -8.21 17.57
N GLY A 106 3.92 -7.50 16.47
CA GLY A 106 4.66 -6.25 16.22
C GLY A 106 4.06 -5.08 16.99
N ASP A 107 4.61 -3.89 16.77
CA ASP A 107 4.04 -2.63 17.31
C ASP A 107 2.73 -2.22 16.63
N LEU A 108 2.01 -3.15 15.99
CA LEU A 108 0.83 -2.83 15.18
C LEU A 108 -0.36 -2.39 16.04
N GLY A 109 -0.55 -2.99 17.21
CA GLY A 109 -1.59 -2.60 18.17
C GLY A 109 -1.47 -1.13 18.63
N PRO A 110 -0.32 -0.72 19.20
CA PRO A 110 -0.07 0.68 19.56
C PRO A 110 -0.24 1.65 18.39
N ARG A 111 0.21 1.28 17.19
CA ARG A 111 0.06 2.10 15.97
C ARG A 111 -1.39 2.22 15.52
N LYS A 112 -2.18 1.15 15.60
CA LYS A 112 -3.62 1.18 15.33
C LYS A 112 -4.34 2.13 16.29
N ALA A 113 -4.00 2.06 17.58
CA ALA A 113 -4.56 2.97 18.58
C ALA A 113 -4.17 4.43 18.34
N GLN A 114 -2.92 4.70 17.95
CA GLN A 114 -2.49 6.05 17.60
C GLN A 114 -3.22 6.57 16.36
N ALA A 115 -3.24 5.81 15.26
CA ALA A 115 -3.93 6.18 14.03
C ALA A 115 -5.42 6.42 14.27
N SER A 116 -6.06 5.61 15.11
CA SER A 116 -7.47 5.79 15.48
C SER A 116 -7.73 7.11 16.20
N ARG A 117 -6.80 7.56 17.07
CA ARG A 117 -6.90 8.86 17.75
C ARG A 117 -6.73 10.03 16.78
N GLU A 118 -5.73 9.95 15.91
CA GLU A 118 -5.47 10.99 14.89
C GLU A 118 -6.62 11.12 13.89
N ILE A 119 -7.26 10.01 13.50
CA ILE A 119 -8.45 10.06 12.65
C ILE A 119 -9.66 10.55 13.42
N GLY A 120 -9.81 10.14 14.68
CA GLY A 120 -10.87 10.64 15.55
C GLY A 120 -10.82 12.16 15.72
N SER A 121 -9.63 12.76 15.80
CA SER A 121 -9.49 14.23 15.84
C SER A 121 -9.88 14.89 14.53
N VAL A 122 -9.48 14.34 13.37
CA VAL A 122 -9.89 14.85 12.05
C VAL A 122 -11.41 14.77 11.85
N VAL A 123 -12.03 13.64 12.20
CA VAL A 123 -13.48 13.44 12.10
C VAL A 123 -14.24 14.41 13.01
N SER A 124 -13.75 14.61 14.23
CA SER A 124 -14.37 15.55 15.17
C SER A 124 -14.23 17.00 14.70
N ALA A 125 -13.05 17.39 14.21
CA ALA A 125 -12.81 18.71 13.65
C ALA A 125 -13.67 18.98 12.41
N PHE A 126 -13.90 17.96 11.56
CA PHE A 126 -14.79 18.09 10.42
C PHE A 126 -16.26 18.24 10.84
N ALA A 127 -16.72 17.47 11.84
CA ALA A 127 -18.07 17.59 12.37
C ALA A 127 -18.33 18.99 12.96
N GLU A 128 -17.38 19.50 13.75
CA GLU A 128 -17.44 20.85 14.33
C GLU A 128 -17.44 21.93 13.24
N TYR A 129 -16.59 21.78 12.22
CA TYR A 129 -16.56 22.70 11.09
C TYR A 129 -17.90 22.73 10.33
N ALA A 130 -18.52 21.57 10.10
CA ALA A 130 -19.80 21.46 9.43
C ALA A 130 -20.94 22.10 10.24
N GLU A 131 -20.92 21.97 11.57
CA GLU A 131 -21.92 22.57 12.44
C GLU A 131 -21.77 24.10 12.48
N ILE A 132 -20.55 24.62 12.69
CA ILE A 132 -20.30 26.05 12.83
C ILE A 132 -20.44 26.79 11.50
N THR A 133 -19.84 26.27 10.42
CA THR A 133 -19.73 27.00 9.15
C THR A 133 -20.89 26.71 8.22
N CYS A 134 -21.40 25.48 8.23
CA CYS A 134 -22.42 25.02 7.28
C CYS A 134 -23.80 24.84 7.92
N GLY A 135 -23.91 24.92 9.26
CA GLY A 135 -25.15 24.72 9.99
C GLY A 135 -25.69 23.29 9.92
N VAL A 136 -24.84 22.30 9.63
CA VAL A 136 -25.25 20.90 9.48
C VAL A 136 -24.58 20.06 10.54
N LYS A 137 -25.38 19.35 11.33
CA LYS A 137 -24.90 18.37 12.30
C LYS A 137 -24.69 17.03 11.61
N LEU A 138 -23.43 16.65 11.43
CA LEU A 138 -23.05 15.36 10.87
C LEU A 138 -22.75 14.37 11.98
N SER A 139 -23.17 13.13 11.80
CA SER A 139 -22.73 12.01 12.63
C SER A 139 -21.28 11.63 12.32
N PRO A 140 -20.56 10.99 13.25
CA PRO A 140 -19.19 10.52 13.01
C PRO A 140 -19.06 9.60 11.78
N ASP A 141 -20.08 8.79 11.51
CA ASP A 141 -20.10 7.86 10.37
C ASP A 141 -20.29 8.59 9.03
N GLU A 142 -21.18 9.61 9.00
CA GLU A 142 -21.34 10.48 7.83
C GLU A 142 -20.07 11.27 7.53
N CYS A 143 -19.41 11.78 8.57
CA CYS A 143 -18.12 12.46 8.45
C CYS A 143 -17.07 11.54 7.84
N THR A 144 -16.96 10.32 8.37
CA THR A 144 -16.01 9.30 7.90
C THR A 144 -16.28 8.93 6.45
N THR A 145 -17.54 8.71 6.08
CA THR A 145 -17.97 8.39 4.72
C THR A 145 -17.65 9.52 3.75
N ALA A 146 -17.93 10.77 4.13
CA ALA A 146 -17.65 11.93 3.31
C ALA A 146 -16.14 12.15 3.11
N LEU A 147 -15.33 11.97 4.17
CA LEU A 147 -13.87 12.04 4.10
C LEU A 147 -13.30 10.96 3.16
N LEU A 148 -13.76 9.71 3.28
CA LEU A 148 -13.31 8.62 2.41
C LEU A 148 -13.68 8.90 0.94
N ALA A 149 -14.90 9.36 0.68
CA ALA A 149 -15.34 9.74 -0.66
C ALA A 149 -14.47 10.86 -1.25
N PHE A 150 -14.18 11.90 -0.46
CA PHE A 150 -13.29 12.98 -0.86
C PHE A 150 -11.89 12.47 -1.21
N VAL A 151 -11.27 11.69 -0.32
CA VAL A 151 -9.91 11.17 -0.54
C VAL A 151 -9.87 10.30 -1.80
N SER A 152 -10.91 9.51 -2.06
CA SER A 152 -10.99 8.67 -3.26
C SER A 152 -10.98 9.48 -4.56
N GLN A 153 -11.56 10.68 -4.54
CA GLN A 153 -11.71 11.52 -5.73
C GLN A 153 -10.58 12.55 -5.90
N PHE A 154 -10.04 13.09 -4.80
CA PHE A 154 -9.16 14.27 -4.82
C PHE A 154 -7.72 13.98 -4.37
N SER A 155 -7.36 12.73 -4.04
CA SER A 155 -6.04 12.37 -3.46
C SER A 155 -4.83 12.90 -4.23
N VAL A 156 -4.80 12.74 -5.56
CA VAL A 156 -3.71 13.22 -6.42
C VAL A 156 -3.54 14.74 -6.35
N GLN A 157 -4.65 15.47 -6.32
CA GLN A 157 -4.65 16.93 -6.31
C GLN A 157 -4.23 17.46 -4.95
N CYS A 158 -4.69 16.85 -3.87
CA CYS A 158 -4.24 17.15 -2.50
C CYS A 158 -2.73 17.02 -2.36
N VAL A 159 -2.12 15.95 -2.89
CA VAL A 159 -0.66 15.78 -2.86
C VAL A 159 0.05 16.83 -3.71
N ARG A 160 -0.48 17.20 -4.88
CA ARG A 160 0.11 18.26 -5.71
C ARG A 160 0.09 19.61 -4.99
N THR A 161 -1.02 19.95 -4.33
CA THR A 161 -1.14 21.15 -3.49
C THR A 161 -0.13 21.12 -2.36
N TYR A 162 -0.04 20.01 -1.63
CA TYR A 162 0.88 19.85 -0.51
C TYR A 162 2.35 19.97 -0.91
N VAL A 163 2.76 19.36 -2.04
CA VAL A 163 4.17 19.39 -2.49
C VAL A 163 4.53 20.70 -3.19
N SER A 164 3.63 21.24 -4.02
CA SER A 164 3.91 22.40 -4.86
C SER A 164 3.46 23.73 -4.24
N GLY A 165 2.80 23.72 -3.07
CA GLY A 165 2.24 24.91 -2.43
C GLY A 165 1.16 25.61 -3.25
N THR A 166 0.49 24.87 -4.15
CA THR A 166 -0.52 25.42 -5.09
C THR A 166 -1.93 25.28 -4.51
N ALA A 167 -2.83 26.22 -4.84
CA ALA A 167 -4.21 26.15 -4.34
C ALA A 167 -4.91 24.82 -4.72
N LEU A 168 -5.78 24.32 -3.84
CA LEU A 168 -6.64 23.17 -4.12
C LEU A 168 -7.53 23.48 -5.34
N PRO A 169 -7.82 22.47 -6.19
CA PRO A 169 -8.65 22.68 -7.37
C PRO A 169 -10.08 23.06 -6.98
N GLU A 170 -10.72 23.88 -7.80
CA GLU A 170 -12.13 24.24 -7.61
C GLU A 170 -13.05 23.04 -7.88
N LEU A 171 -14.11 22.91 -7.08
CA LEU A 171 -15.11 21.86 -7.24
C LEU A 171 -15.94 22.10 -8.51
N PRO A 172 -16.33 21.05 -9.23
CA PRO A 172 -17.41 21.15 -10.22
C PRO A 172 -18.71 21.61 -9.54
N GLU A 173 -19.48 22.48 -10.20
CA GLU A 173 -20.71 23.06 -9.64
C GLU A 173 -21.79 22.02 -9.27
N ALA A 174 -21.72 20.81 -9.82
CA ALA A 174 -22.65 19.70 -9.56
C ALA A 174 -22.13 18.69 -8.53
N SER A 175 -21.27 19.12 -7.60
CA SER A 175 -20.74 18.24 -6.55
C SER A 175 -21.78 17.98 -5.45
N ALA A 176 -21.79 16.75 -4.91
CA ALA A 176 -22.71 16.40 -3.83
C ALA A 176 -22.45 17.28 -2.60
N ARG A 177 -23.51 17.70 -1.89
CA ARG A 177 -23.44 18.62 -0.74
C ARG A 177 -22.35 18.24 0.28
N ASN A 178 -22.19 16.95 0.57
CA ASN A 178 -21.18 16.46 1.51
C ASN A 178 -19.75 16.59 0.97
N GLN A 179 -19.54 16.48 -0.35
CA GLN A 179 -18.23 16.71 -0.97
C GLN A 179 -17.82 18.18 -0.88
N PHE A 180 -18.78 19.10 -1.03
CA PHE A 180 -18.55 20.53 -0.85
C PHE A 180 -18.06 20.84 0.57
N PHE A 181 -18.70 20.26 1.59
CA PHE A 181 -18.30 20.47 2.98
C PHE A 181 -16.89 19.96 3.27
N VAL A 182 -16.56 18.74 2.81
CA VAL A 182 -15.21 18.19 3.02
C VAL A 182 -14.16 19.01 2.27
N HIS A 183 -14.44 19.44 1.05
CA HIS A 183 -13.50 20.27 0.29
C HIS A 183 -13.26 21.63 0.96
N SER A 184 -14.33 22.32 1.38
CA SER A 184 -14.23 23.59 2.09
C SER A 184 -13.49 23.45 3.42
N PHE A 185 -13.71 22.34 4.13
CA PHE A 185 -12.98 21.97 5.33
C PHE A 185 -11.49 21.79 5.05
N VAL A 186 -11.13 20.96 4.07
CA VAL A 186 -9.73 20.67 3.71
C VAL A 186 -9.02 21.94 3.22
N LYS A 187 -9.71 22.80 2.47
CA LYS A 187 -9.20 24.12 2.07
C LYS A 187 -8.93 25.00 3.29
N THR A 188 -9.89 25.09 4.21
CA THR A 188 -9.74 25.87 5.44
C THR A 188 -8.57 25.35 6.28
N ALA A 189 -8.43 24.02 6.41
CA ALA A 189 -7.30 23.40 7.11
C ALA A 189 -5.97 23.77 6.43
N SER A 190 -5.88 23.66 5.10
CA SER A 190 -4.65 24.01 4.37
C SER A 190 -4.21 25.48 4.52
N GLU A 191 -5.15 26.39 4.76
CA GLU A 191 -4.89 27.82 4.90
C GLU A 191 -4.65 28.27 6.35
N LYS A 192 -5.29 27.61 7.33
CA LYS A 192 -5.35 28.10 8.72
C LYS A 192 -4.78 27.15 9.77
N ASP A 193 -4.67 25.86 9.48
CA ASP A 193 -4.25 24.84 10.45
C ASP A 193 -3.34 23.79 9.79
N SER A 194 -2.03 24.04 9.90
CA SER A 194 -1.01 23.16 9.33
C SER A 194 -1.02 21.76 9.95
N ASP A 195 -1.33 21.63 11.24
CA ASP A 195 -1.29 20.34 11.94
C ASP A 195 -2.48 19.47 11.51
N LEU A 196 -3.67 20.06 11.43
CA LEU A 196 -4.85 19.37 10.91
C LEU A 196 -4.68 18.96 9.45
N PHE A 197 -4.08 19.82 8.62
CA PHE A 197 -3.81 19.50 7.23
C PHE A 197 -2.81 18.34 7.09
N GLU A 198 -1.78 18.28 7.94
CA GLU A 198 -0.85 17.13 7.98
C GLU A 198 -1.56 15.81 8.32
N HIS A 199 -2.46 15.80 9.31
CA HIS A 199 -3.25 14.61 9.63
C HIS A 199 -4.13 14.16 8.45
N ILE A 200 -4.74 15.11 7.72
CA ILE A 200 -5.49 14.81 6.49
C ILE A 200 -4.55 14.24 5.42
N MET A 201 -3.34 14.76 5.28
CA MET A 201 -2.35 14.26 4.32
C MET A 201 -1.85 12.86 4.65
N VAL A 202 -1.80 12.45 5.92
CA VAL A 202 -1.53 11.06 6.30
C VAL A 202 -2.55 10.10 5.68
N ILE A 203 -3.84 10.46 5.74
CA ILE A 203 -4.93 9.67 5.15
C ILE A 203 -4.82 9.64 3.63
N VAL A 204 -4.62 10.81 2.99
CA VAL A 204 -4.50 10.93 1.53
C VAL A 204 -3.33 10.10 0.99
N LYS A 205 -2.14 10.24 1.58
CA LYS A 205 -0.95 9.47 1.20
C LYS A 205 -1.17 7.97 1.43
N GLY A 206 -1.87 7.61 2.52
CA GLY A 206 -2.29 6.24 2.81
C GLY A 206 -3.18 5.64 1.72
N TYR A 207 -4.17 6.39 1.25
CA TYR A 207 -5.05 5.99 0.15
C TYR A 207 -4.29 5.78 -1.17
N MET A 208 -3.39 6.71 -1.50
CA MET A 208 -2.56 6.56 -2.69
C MET A 208 -1.67 5.32 -2.61
N LEU A 209 -1.11 5.05 -1.43
CA LEU A 209 -0.31 3.87 -1.20
C LEU A 209 -1.16 2.59 -1.30
N SER A 210 -2.38 2.57 -0.76
CA SER A 210 -3.27 1.42 -0.94
C SER A 210 -3.59 1.22 -2.42
N ASN A 211 -3.86 2.26 -3.19
CA ASN A 211 -4.11 2.11 -4.63
C ASN A 211 -2.87 1.59 -5.37
N ALA A 212 -1.67 2.05 -5.01
CA ALA A 212 -0.41 1.56 -5.60
C ALA A 212 -0.08 0.10 -5.22
N LEU A 213 -0.45 -0.34 -4.01
CA LEU A 213 -0.23 -1.72 -3.52
C LEU A 213 -1.25 -2.71 -4.06
N LEU A 214 -2.50 -2.28 -4.16
CA LEU A 214 -3.65 -3.11 -4.50
C LEU A 214 -3.91 -3.11 -6.02
N CYS A 215 -3.42 -2.09 -6.73
CA CYS A 215 -3.60 -1.90 -8.17
C CYS A 215 -5.04 -2.11 -8.69
N PRO A 216 -6.11 -1.65 -8.01
CA PRO A 216 -7.48 -1.82 -8.50
C PRO A 216 -7.71 -1.07 -9.83
N ASP A 217 -6.94 0.00 -10.09
CA ASP A 217 -6.99 0.76 -11.34
C ASP A 217 -6.53 -0.03 -12.58
N LEU A 218 -5.81 -1.14 -12.43
CA LEU A 218 -5.51 -2.01 -13.58
C LEU A 218 -6.74 -2.80 -14.05
N GLU A 219 -7.69 -3.12 -13.16
CA GLU A 219 -8.93 -3.81 -13.52
C GLU A 219 -9.90 -2.88 -14.28
N SER A 220 -9.96 -1.60 -13.93
CA SER A 220 -10.79 -0.59 -14.61
C SER A 220 -10.18 -0.10 -15.93
N THR A 221 -8.87 -0.26 -16.10
CA THR A 221 -8.16 0.21 -17.27
C THR A 221 -8.10 -0.88 -18.34
N GLN A 222 -9.19 -1.07 -19.09
CA GLN A 222 -9.15 -1.70 -20.41
C GLN A 222 -8.41 -0.79 -21.40
N LYS A 223 -7.11 -0.55 -21.18
CA LYS A 223 -6.26 0.12 -22.17
C LYS A 223 -6.03 -0.86 -23.30
N THR A 224 -6.85 -0.74 -24.33
CA THR A 224 -6.56 -1.36 -25.63
C THR A 224 -5.20 -0.85 -26.11
N PHE A 225 -4.19 -1.72 -26.15
CA PHE A 225 -2.83 -1.42 -26.62
C PHE A 225 -2.76 -1.22 -28.15
N LYS A 226 -3.71 -0.47 -28.74
CA LYS A 226 -3.89 -0.30 -30.19
C LYS A 226 -2.64 0.24 -30.92
N HIS A 227 -1.73 0.88 -30.20
CA HIS A 227 -0.48 1.44 -30.74
C HIS A 227 0.78 1.03 -29.97
N LEU A 228 0.73 -0.06 -29.20
CA LEU A 228 1.93 -0.57 -28.53
C LEU A 228 2.84 -1.26 -29.57
N LYS A 229 3.97 -0.62 -29.89
CA LYS A 229 5.05 -1.26 -30.64
C LYS A 229 6.06 -1.83 -29.66
N VAL A 230 6.00 -3.13 -29.45
CA VAL A 230 7.01 -3.84 -28.65
C VAL A 230 8.16 -4.20 -29.58
N PHE A 231 9.35 -3.69 -29.27
CA PHE A 231 10.58 -4.11 -29.93
C PHE A 231 11.25 -5.16 -29.05
N LEU A 232 11.31 -6.40 -29.53
CA LEU A 232 12.14 -7.43 -28.92
C LEU A 232 13.53 -7.34 -29.54
N ASP A 233 14.55 -7.41 -28.68
CA ASP A 233 15.93 -7.47 -29.11
C ASP A 233 16.17 -8.77 -29.92
N THR A 234 16.84 -8.66 -31.07
CA THR A 234 17.11 -9.78 -32.01
C THR A 234 17.69 -11.03 -31.31
N PRO A 235 18.63 -10.90 -30.36
CA PRO A 235 19.04 -11.97 -29.46
C PRO A 235 17.93 -12.84 -28.87
N LEU A 236 16.89 -12.24 -28.29
CA LEU A 236 15.79 -12.95 -27.65
C LEU A 236 14.96 -13.73 -28.66
N ILE A 237 14.78 -13.16 -29.86
CA ILE A 237 14.05 -13.80 -30.95
C ILE A 237 14.83 -15.01 -31.48
N LEU A 238 16.14 -14.85 -31.69
CA LEU A 238 17.01 -15.94 -32.15
C LEU A 238 17.12 -17.07 -31.13
N ASP A 239 17.11 -16.77 -29.83
CA ASP A 239 17.07 -17.77 -28.76
C ASP A 239 15.73 -18.53 -28.77
N LEU A 240 14.60 -17.83 -28.89
CA LEU A 240 13.26 -18.46 -28.97
C LEU A 240 13.09 -19.33 -30.22
N LEU A 241 13.71 -18.95 -31.33
CA LEU A 241 13.70 -19.70 -32.58
C LEU A 241 14.75 -20.84 -32.61
N GLY A 242 15.59 -20.95 -31.57
CA GLY A 242 16.64 -21.96 -31.51
C GLY A 242 17.76 -21.75 -32.54
N LEU A 243 17.85 -20.57 -33.16
CA LEU A 243 18.79 -20.24 -34.22
C LEU A 243 20.16 -19.81 -33.70
N HIS A 244 20.34 -19.78 -32.37
CA HIS A 244 21.63 -19.55 -31.73
C HIS A 244 22.57 -20.74 -31.90
N GLY A 245 23.75 -20.50 -32.46
CA GLY A 245 24.84 -21.47 -32.54
C GLY A 245 25.32 -21.92 -31.15
N GLU A 246 25.83 -23.14 -31.05
CA GLU A 246 26.22 -23.77 -29.77
C GLU A 246 27.24 -22.95 -28.95
N THR A 247 28.10 -22.21 -29.64
CA THR A 247 29.11 -21.35 -29.03
C THR A 247 28.49 -20.17 -28.27
N ASP A 248 27.43 -19.54 -28.80
CA ASP A 248 26.80 -18.36 -28.17
C ASP A 248 25.88 -18.72 -26.99
N ARG A 249 25.27 -19.91 -27.01
CA ARG A 249 24.44 -20.40 -25.88
C ARG A 249 25.26 -20.56 -24.61
N THR A 250 26.51 -21.00 -24.73
CA THR A 250 27.41 -21.28 -23.60
C THR A 250 27.92 -19.98 -22.95
N THR A 251 28.28 -18.99 -23.77
CA THR A 251 28.72 -17.67 -23.30
C THR A 251 27.59 -16.90 -22.61
N ARG A 252 26.35 -17.02 -23.10
CA ARG A 252 25.17 -16.38 -22.47
C ARG A 252 24.69 -17.07 -21.20
N ALA A 253 24.77 -18.40 -21.10
CA ALA A 253 24.50 -19.10 -19.84
C ALA A 253 25.44 -18.62 -18.72
N GLN A 254 26.72 -18.36 -19.04
CA GLN A 254 27.68 -17.77 -18.09
C GLN A 254 27.36 -16.31 -17.73
N CYS A 255 26.93 -15.48 -18.68
CA CYS A 255 26.55 -14.08 -18.42
C CYS A 255 25.23 -13.95 -17.63
N SER A 256 24.23 -14.81 -17.91
CA SER A 256 22.97 -14.87 -17.16
C SER A 256 23.19 -15.26 -15.69
N CYS A 257 24.17 -16.12 -15.41
CA CYS A 257 24.59 -16.47 -14.06
C CYS A 257 25.28 -15.30 -13.32
N LYS A 258 25.95 -14.40 -14.04
CA LYS A 258 26.63 -13.21 -13.48
C LYS A 258 25.67 -12.07 -13.14
N MET A 259 24.57 -11.91 -13.87
CA MET A 259 23.53 -10.92 -13.54
C MET A 259 22.66 -11.28 -12.31
N ARG A 260 22.74 -12.52 -11.80
CA ARG A 260 21.99 -12.95 -10.60
C ARG A 260 22.68 -12.63 -9.27
N ARG A 261 23.86 -11.99 -9.27
CA ARG A 261 24.48 -11.49 -8.03
C ARG A 261 24.21 -10.00 -7.86
N PRO A 262 23.60 -9.55 -6.75
CA PRO A 262 23.44 -8.13 -6.50
C PRO A 262 24.82 -7.50 -6.35
N PHE A 263 25.01 -6.39 -7.06
CA PHE A 263 26.22 -5.57 -7.10
C PHE A 263 26.35 -4.79 -5.78
N PHE A 264 26.57 -5.48 -4.66
CA PHE A 264 26.85 -4.85 -3.36
C PHE A 264 27.90 -5.65 -2.61
N SER A 265 29.17 -5.27 -2.80
CA SER A 265 30.23 -5.37 -1.80
C SER A 265 31.52 -4.76 -2.35
N ARG A 266 31.80 -3.50 -2.03
CA ARG A 266 33.19 -3.02 -1.91
C ARG A 266 33.52 -2.99 -0.41
N PRO A 267 34.56 -3.70 0.07
CA PRO A 267 35.09 -3.47 1.41
C PRO A 267 35.83 -2.12 1.44
N MET A 268 35.58 -1.31 2.47
CA MET A 268 36.45 -0.18 2.82
C MET A 268 37.81 -0.72 3.29
N ALA A 269 38.87 -0.35 2.59
CA ALA A 269 40.24 -0.54 3.05
C ALA A 269 40.60 0.55 4.06
N ALA A 270 41.14 0.14 5.21
CA ALA A 270 41.69 1.03 6.24
C ALA A 270 43.02 1.65 5.77
N PRO A 271 43.36 2.90 6.19
CA PRO A 271 44.63 3.51 5.82
C PRO A 271 45.73 2.99 6.75
N GLY A 272 46.54 2.07 6.25
CA GLY A 272 47.82 1.69 6.86
C GLY A 272 48.91 2.64 6.39
N GLY A 273 49.47 3.41 7.32
CA GLY A 273 50.65 4.24 7.07
C GLY A 273 51.89 3.40 6.76
N GLN A 274 52.79 3.96 5.95
CA GLN A 274 54.18 3.54 5.87
C GLN A 274 55.10 4.71 6.23
N PRO A 275 56.21 4.45 6.93
CA PRO A 275 57.14 5.48 7.35
C PRO A 275 58.11 5.86 6.23
N VAL A 276 58.58 7.10 6.37
CA VAL A 276 59.65 7.78 5.61
C VAL A 276 60.95 6.98 5.64
N GLN A 277 61.62 6.84 4.50
CA GLN A 277 63.09 6.80 4.41
C GLN A 277 63.59 7.53 3.15
N LEU A 278 64.48 8.49 3.44
CA LEU A 278 65.38 9.32 2.59
C LEU A 278 64.75 10.36 1.67
#